data_AF-A0A4Y2M8Y4-F1
#
_entry.id   AF-A0A4Y2M8Y4-F1
#
_cell.length_a   1.000
_cell.length_b   1.000
_cell.length_c   1.000
_cell.angle_alpha   90.00
_cell.angle_beta   90.00
_cell.angle_gamma   90.00
#
_symmetry.space_group_name_H-M   'P 1'
#
loop_
_entity.id
_entity.type
_entity.pdbx_description
1 polymer ?
#
loop_
_entity_poly.entity_id
_entity_poly.type
_entity_poly.pdbx_seq_one_letter_code
_entity_poly.pdbx_strand_id
1 'polypeptide(L)'
;MLQCKSALTAWRDDFNPIISAGKLTQKCIADSYLQVEANNMNFIRTHQQQLRTELYQGLADHLENVAQNAVVKAGIPVILPSSFEGSPRNMRERCADAMSIFGKYGAPDLFITFTANPKLPEITENLRPS
;
A
#
# COMPACT_ATOMS: atom_id res chain seq x y z
N MET A 1 1.95 -5.56 16.46
CA MET A 1 3.04 -4.57 16.33
C MET A 1 2.51 -3.16 16.08
N LEU A 2 1.61 -2.95 15.11
CA LEU A 2 0.97 -1.65 14.84
C LEU A 2 0.24 -1.05 16.04
N GLN A 3 -0.54 -1.85 16.77
CA GLN A 3 -1.33 -1.36 17.91
C GLN A 3 -0.48 -0.80 19.07
N CYS A 4 0.72 -1.37 19.30
CA CYS A 4 1.63 -0.84 20.32
C CYS A 4 2.26 0.49 19.88
N LYS A 5 2.57 0.64 18.59
CA LYS A 5 3.14 1.88 18.04
C LYS A 5 2.09 2.99 17.94
N SER A 6 0.85 2.67 17.59
CA SER A 6 -0.26 3.63 17.59
C SER A 6 -0.63 4.10 19.00
N ALA A 7 -0.54 3.22 20.00
CA ALA A 7 -0.76 3.58 21.40
C ALA A 7 0.31 4.56 21.94
N LEU A 8 1.54 4.51 21.41
CA LEU A 8 2.63 5.42 21.75
C LEU A 8 2.48 6.81 21.11
N THR A 9 1.74 6.92 20.01
CA THR A 9 1.43 8.19 19.33
C THR A 9 0.03 8.72 19.65
N ALA A 10 -0.69 8.08 20.58
CA ALA A 10 -1.99 8.56 21.02
C ALA A 10 -1.83 9.91 21.76
N TRP A 11 -2.74 10.83 21.49
CA TRP A 11 -2.81 12.09 22.21
C TRP A 11 -3.15 11.80 23.67
N ARG A 12 -2.28 12.26 24.57
CA ARG A 12 -2.47 12.27 26.02
C ARG A 12 -2.27 13.71 26.49
N ASP A 13 -2.93 14.09 27.57
CA ASP A 13 -2.75 15.41 28.17
C ASP A 13 -1.34 15.61 28.75
N ASP A 14 -0.60 14.51 28.96
CA ASP A 14 0.80 14.51 29.40
C ASP A 14 1.80 14.70 28.26
N PHE A 15 2.99 15.22 28.59
CA PHE A 15 4.11 15.36 27.66
C PHE A 15 4.49 14.02 27.02
N ASN A 16 4.32 13.91 25.69
CA ASN A 16 4.73 12.74 24.93
C ASN A 16 6.06 13.00 24.21
N PRO A 17 7.19 12.42 24.67
CA PRO A 17 8.50 12.65 24.08
C PRO A 17 8.59 12.23 22.61
N ILE A 18 7.76 11.27 22.17
CA ILE A 18 7.74 10.80 20.78
C ILE A 18 7.09 11.85 19.87
N ILE A 19 6.01 12.51 20.31
CA ILE A 19 5.31 13.54 19.51
C ILE A 19 6.08 14.86 19.53
N SER A 20 6.70 15.19 20.66
CA SER A 20 7.48 16.43 20.83
C SER A 20 8.80 16.45 20.06
N ALA A 21 9.24 15.32 19.49
CA ALA A 21 10.48 15.22 18.72
C ALA A 21 10.40 15.74 17.27
N GLY A 22 9.23 16.22 16.83
CA GLY A 22 9.04 16.90 15.53
C GLY A 22 9.45 16.07 14.31
N LYS A 23 10.55 16.43 13.65
CA LYS A 23 11.08 15.72 12.46
C LYS A 23 11.41 14.25 12.74
N LEU A 24 11.87 13.93 13.96
CA LEU A 24 12.17 12.55 14.35
C LEU A 24 10.90 11.70 14.46
N THR A 25 9.79 12.32 14.90
CA THR A 25 8.47 11.69 14.96
C THR A 25 8.00 11.25 13.58
N GLN A 26 8.13 12.15 12.58
CA GLN A 26 7.77 11.83 11.19
C GLN A 26 8.58 10.64 10.66
N LYS A 27 9.89 10.61 10.93
CA LYS A 27 10.75 9.49 10.55
C LYS A 27 10.34 8.19 11.24
N CYS A 28 10.02 8.24 12.54
CA CYS A 28 9.57 7.08 13.31
C CYS A 28 8.26 6.50 12.77
N ILE A 29 7.31 7.35 12.38
CA ILE A 29 6.04 6.92 11.76
C ILE A 29 6.30 6.23 10.42
N ALA A 30 7.09 6.86 9.54
CA ALA A 30 7.43 6.29 8.23
C ALA A 30 8.15 4.94 8.35
N ASP A 31 9.16 4.85 9.24
CA ASP A 31 9.91 3.62 9.49
C ASP A 31 9.00 2.50 10.04
N SER A 32 8.08 2.85 10.94
CA SER A 32 7.11 1.91 11.49
C SER A 32 6.14 1.37 10.44
N TYR A 33 5.71 2.20 9.51
CA TYR A 33 4.90 1.78 8.37
C TYR A 33 5.68 0.82 7.46
N LEU A 34 6.91 1.19 7.09
CA LEU A 34 7.77 0.35 6.25
C LEU A 34 8.05 -1.02 6.88
N GLN A 35 8.25 -1.06 8.19
CA GLN A 35 8.44 -2.31 8.93
C GLN A 35 7.21 -3.22 8.84
N VAL A 36 6.01 -2.66 8.94
CA VAL A 36 4.76 -3.42 8.79
C VAL A 36 4.62 -3.94 7.37
N GLU A 37 4.83 -3.10 6.37
CA GLU A 37 4.72 -3.49 4.96
C GLU A 37 5.74 -4.57 4.59
N ALA A 38 6.96 -4.48 5.10
CA ALA A 38 7.97 -5.53 4.95
C ALA A 38 7.53 -6.86 5.58
N ASN A 39 6.90 -6.81 6.76
CA ASN A 39 6.35 -8.01 7.40
C ASN A 39 5.18 -8.60 6.61
N ASN A 40 4.28 -7.77 6.09
CA ASN A 40 3.16 -8.20 5.24
C ASN A 40 3.66 -8.87 3.95
N MET A 41 4.65 -8.28 3.26
CA MET A 41 5.26 -8.89 2.08
C MET A 41 5.95 -10.21 2.39
N ASN A 42 6.66 -10.30 3.51
CA ASN A 42 7.28 -11.54 3.96
C ASN A 42 6.25 -12.63 4.26
N PHE A 43 5.12 -12.26 4.87
CA PHE A 43 4.02 -13.17 5.13
C PHE A 43 3.43 -13.73 3.82
N ILE A 44 3.13 -12.87 2.84
CA ILE A 44 2.63 -13.28 1.52
C ILE A 44 3.62 -14.25 0.84
N ARG A 45 4.91 -13.92 0.85
CA ARG A 45 5.96 -14.75 0.25
C ARG A 45 6.04 -16.15 0.88
N THR A 46 5.82 -16.27 2.19
CA THR A 46 5.99 -17.53 2.94
C THR A 46 4.72 -18.37 3.00
N HIS A 47 3.54 -17.74 3.02
CA HIS A 47 2.24 -18.39 3.21
C HIS A 47 1.44 -18.50 1.91
N GLN A 48 2.12 -18.42 0.76
CA GLN A 48 1.47 -18.39 -0.56
C GLN A 48 0.56 -19.59 -0.82
N GLN A 49 0.87 -20.77 -0.26
CA GLN A 49 0.04 -21.97 -0.41
C GLN A 49 -1.31 -21.88 0.32
N GLN A 50 -1.39 -21.11 1.40
CA GLN A 50 -2.61 -20.90 2.18
C GLN A 50 -3.49 -19.80 1.59
N LEU A 51 -2.89 -18.88 0.82
CA LEU A 51 -3.58 -17.81 0.11
C LEU A 51 -4.27 -18.36 -1.15
N ARG A 52 -5.46 -18.96 -1.00
CA ARG A 52 -6.37 -19.45 -2.08
C ARG A 52 -5.68 -19.75 -3.42
N THR A 53 -4.79 -20.73 -3.41
CA THR A 53 -3.96 -21.18 -4.56
C THR A 53 -4.76 -21.72 -5.73
N GLU A 54 -5.99 -22.17 -5.53
CA GLU A 54 -6.86 -22.75 -6.56
C GLU A 54 -7.14 -21.77 -7.71
N LEU A 55 -7.33 -20.47 -7.42
CA LEU A 55 -7.51 -19.44 -8.46
C LEU A 55 -6.18 -19.09 -9.17
N TYR A 56 -5.05 -19.42 -8.54
CA TYR A 56 -3.72 -19.05 -8.99
C TYR A 56 -3.02 -20.16 -9.77
N GLN A 57 -3.44 -21.43 -9.65
CA GLN A 57 -2.87 -22.56 -10.40
C GLN A 57 -2.92 -22.32 -11.91
N GLY A 58 -4.09 -22.01 -12.47
CA GLY A 58 -4.21 -21.77 -13.92
C GLY A 58 -3.40 -20.57 -14.43
N LEU A 59 -3.16 -19.56 -13.59
CA LEU A 59 -2.29 -18.43 -13.92
C LEU A 59 -0.81 -18.78 -13.79
N ALA A 60 -0.44 -19.57 -12.77
CA ALA A 60 0.90 -20.06 -12.57
C ALA A 60 1.32 -20.99 -13.72
N ASP A 61 0.44 -21.89 -14.16
CA ASP A 61 0.65 -22.78 -15.30
C ASP A 61 0.85 -21.99 -16.60
N HIS A 62 0.08 -20.91 -16.81
CA HIS A 62 0.26 -20.03 -17.96
C HIS A 62 1.61 -19.30 -17.92
N LEU A 63 2.00 -18.78 -16.74
CA LEU A 63 3.29 -18.11 -16.56
C LEU A 63 4.47 -19.07 -16.73
N GLU A 64 4.34 -20.31 -16.28
CA GLU A 64 5.36 -21.35 -16.45
C GLU A 64 5.56 -21.71 -17.93
N ASN A 65 4.46 -21.86 -18.68
CA ASN A 65 4.52 -22.05 -20.13
C ASN A 65 5.20 -20.84 -20.83
N VAL A 66 4.91 -19.60 -20.43
CA VAL A 66 5.54 -18.41 -21.00
C VAL A 66 7.04 -18.33 -20.64
N ALA A 67 7.41 -18.68 -19.41
CA ALA A 67 8.79 -18.67 -18.94
C ALA A 67 9.66 -19.72 -19.65
N GLN A 68 9.11 -20.92 -19.91
CA GLN A 68 9.76 -21.97 -20.70
C GLN A 68 10.03 -21.51 -22.14
N ASN A 69 9.12 -20.75 -22.74
CA ASN A 69 9.28 -20.21 -24.09
C ASN A 69 10.27 -19.03 -24.18
N ALA A 70 10.54 -18.32 -23.07
CA ALA A 70 11.30 -17.07 -23.08
C ALA A 70 12.80 -17.19 -22.69
N VAL A 71 13.28 -18.36 -22.25
CA VAL A 71 14.67 -18.53 -21.73
C VAL A 71 15.05 -17.46 -20.69
N VAL A 72 14.07 -16.98 -19.92
CA VAL A 72 14.32 -16.06 -18.80
C VAL A 72 14.38 -16.91 -17.54
N LYS A 73 15.48 -16.81 -16.78
CA LYS A 73 15.52 -17.32 -15.40
C LYS A 73 14.55 -16.49 -14.56
N ALA A 74 13.28 -16.83 -14.61
CA ALA A 74 12.26 -16.25 -13.76
C ALA A 74 12.57 -16.66 -12.31
N GLY A 75 12.72 -15.68 -11.42
CA GLY A 75 12.67 -15.95 -9.98
C GLY A 75 11.33 -16.57 -9.61
N ILE A 76 11.21 -17.10 -8.39
CA ILE A 76 9.96 -17.69 -7.91
C ILE A 76 8.84 -16.64 -8.02
N PRO A 77 7.81 -16.84 -8.85
CA PRO A 77 6.76 -15.86 -9.03
C PRO A 77 5.92 -15.77 -7.74
N VAL A 78 5.93 -14.60 -7.09
CA VAL A 78 5.06 -14.31 -5.94
C VAL A 78 3.86 -13.52 -6.45
N ILE A 79 2.68 -14.09 -6.28
CA ILE A 79 1.42 -13.46 -6.67
C ILE A 79 0.92 -12.62 -5.50
N LEU A 80 0.78 -11.32 -5.71
CA LEU A 80 0.18 -10.43 -4.73
C LEU A 80 -1.35 -10.59 -4.71
N PRO A 81 -1.97 -10.73 -3.52
CA PRO A 81 -3.42 -10.74 -3.37
C PRO A 81 -4.00 -9.34 -3.60
N SER A 82 -5.30 -9.24 -3.88
CA SER A 82 -5.96 -7.94 -4.03
C SER A 82 -6.02 -7.13 -2.73
N SER A 83 -5.89 -7.78 -1.57
CA SER A 83 -5.78 -7.08 -0.28
C SER A 83 -4.49 -6.27 -0.14
N PHE A 84 -3.48 -6.49 -1.00
CA PHE A 84 -2.24 -5.69 -0.99
C PHE A 84 -2.43 -4.39 -1.77
N GLU A 85 -2.28 -3.27 -1.06
CA GLU A 85 -2.43 -1.93 -1.62
C GLU A 85 -1.40 -1.69 -2.74
N GLY A 86 -1.83 -1.10 -3.85
CA GLY A 86 -0.99 -0.92 -5.04
C GLY A 86 -0.68 -2.18 -5.86
N SER A 87 -1.18 -3.37 -5.49
CA SER A 87 -1.07 -4.54 -6.39
C SER A 87 -1.90 -4.34 -7.67
N PRO A 88 -1.51 -4.96 -8.81
CA PRO A 88 -2.29 -4.90 -10.04
C PRO A 88 -3.75 -5.37 -9.88
N ARG A 89 -3.99 -6.34 -8.98
CA ARG A 89 -5.34 -6.82 -8.67
C ARG A 89 -6.13 -5.81 -7.85
N ASN A 90 -5.53 -5.24 -6.79
CA ASN A 90 -6.15 -4.18 -6.00
C ASN A 90 -6.58 -3.00 -6.89
N MET A 91 -5.70 -2.57 -7.80
CA MET A 91 -6.02 -1.50 -8.74
C MET A 91 -7.20 -1.86 -9.65
N ARG A 92 -7.22 -3.09 -10.18
CA ARG A 92 -8.32 -3.56 -11.04
C ARG A 92 -9.65 -3.64 -10.29
N GLU A 93 -9.65 -4.16 -9.07
CA GLU A 93 -10.85 -4.24 -8.22
C GLU A 93 -11.35 -2.85 -7.87
N ARG A 94 -10.48 -1.93 -7.43
CA ARG A 94 -10.84 -0.53 -7.16
C ARG A 94 -11.41 0.18 -8.38
N CYS A 95 -10.84 -0.06 -9.56
CA CYS A 95 -11.39 0.47 -10.80
C CYS A 95 -12.78 -0.11 -11.09
N ALA A 96 -12.99 -1.42 -10.92
CA ALA A 96 -14.28 -2.04 -11.11
C ALA A 96 -15.33 -1.51 -10.12
N ASP A 97 -14.96 -1.32 -8.85
CA ASP A 97 -15.81 -0.74 -7.83
C ASP A 97 -16.18 0.71 -8.18
N ALA A 98 -15.21 1.53 -8.62
CA ALA A 98 -15.48 2.88 -9.09
C ALA A 98 -16.45 2.89 -10.30
N MET A 99 -16.28 1.95 -11.24
CA MET A 99 -17.20 1.80 -12.37
C MET A 99 -18.59 1.35 -11.92
N SER A 100 -18.70 0.53 -10.86
CA SER A 100 -19.99 0.15 -10.29
C SER A 100 -20.72 1.35 -9.67
N ILE A 101 -19.97 2.25 -9.02
CA ILE A 101 -20.48 3.51 -8.47
C ILE A 101 -20.95 4.40 -9.62
N PHE A 102 -20.18 4.54 -10.70
CA PHE A 102 -20.60 5.28 -11.89
C PHE A 102 -21.84 4.70 -12.55
N GLY A 103 -21.94 3.37 -12.64
CA GLY A 103 -23.12 2.71 -13.18
C GLY A 103 -24.37 2.96 -12.35
N LYS A 104 -24.23 3.08 -11.02
CA LYS A 104 -25.35 3.29 -10.10
C LYS A 104 -25.78 4.75 -9.96
N TYR A 105 -24.84 5.68 -9.88
CA TYR A 105 -25.10 7.09 -9.57
C TYR A 105 -24.88 8.04 -10.76
N GLY A 106 -24.40 7.54 -11.90
CA GLY A 106 -24.07 8.34 -13.06
C GLY A 106 -22.63 8.89 -13.03
N ALA A 107 -22.29 9.66 -14.06
CA ALA A 107 -21.00 10.34 -14.13
C ALA A 107 -20.90 11.40 -13.01
N PRO A 108 -19.74 11.57 -12.38
CA PRO A 108 -19.58 12.55 -11.31
C PRO A 108 -19.43 13.93 -11.95
N ASP A 109 -20.08 14.92 -11.33
CA ASP A 109 -20.00 16.31 -11.81
C ASP A 109 -18.68 17.00 -11.40
N LEU A 110 -17.97 16.44 -10.41
CA LEU A 110 -16.77 17.02 -9.84
C LEU A 110 -15.67 15.96 -9.62
N PHE A 111 -14.53 16.16 -10.28
CA PHE A 111 -13.30 15.45 -10.01
C PHE A 111 -12.30 16.39 -9.33
N ILE A 112 -12.00 16.15 -8.06
CA ILE A 112 -10.94 16.87 -7.34
C ILE A 112 -9.68 16.02 -7.37
N THR A 113 -8.65 16.51 -8.07
CA THR A 113 -7.31 15.90 -8.06
C THR A 113 -6.40 16.78 -7.22
N PHE A 114 -5.92 16.26 -6.08
CA PHE A 114 -4.93 16.96 -5.27
C PHE A 114 -3.54 16.40 -5.57
N THR A 115 -2.74 17.16 -6.31
CA THR A 115 -1.34 16.84 -6.59
C THR A 115 -0.47 17.42 -5.48
N ALA A 116 -0.11 16.60 -4.50
CA ALA A 116 0.79 16.99 -3.43
C ALA A 116 2.26 16.96 -3.91
N ASN A 117 2.68 17.95 -4.70
CA ASN A 117 4.11 18.13 -4.99
C ASN A 117 4.75 18.94 -3.83
N PRO A 118 5.68 18.37 -3.04
CA PRO A 118 6.25 19.04 -1.88
C PRO A 118 7.05 20.32 -2.21
N LYS A 119 7.34 20.57 -3.49
CA LYS A 119 7.97 21.81 -3.97
C LYS A 119 6.96 22.92 -4.29
N LEU A 120 5.65 22.67 -4.16
CA LEU A 120 4.64 23.72 -4.40
C LEU A 120 4.85 24.88 -3.41
N PRO A 121 4.86 26.14 -3.88
CA PRO A 121 4.99 27.30 -3.01
C PRO A 121 3.92 27.32 -1.91
N GLU A 122 2.68 26.93 -2.25
CA GLU A 122 1.55 26.82 -1.33
C GLU A 122 1.84 25.86 -0.17
N ILE A 123 2.53 24.76 -0.44
CA ILE A 123 2.92 23.81 0.61
C ILE A 123 4.06 24.41 1.44
N THR A 124 5.09 24.97 0.80
CA THR A 124 6.25 25.53 1.50
C THR A 124 5.92 26.73 2.39
N GLU A 125 4.94 27.55 2.00
CA GLU A 125 4.48 28.71 2.78
C GLU A 125 3.67 28.30 4.01
N ASN A 126 2.92 27.20 3.91
CA ASN A 126 2.17 26.63 5.03
C ASN A 126 3.03 25.75 5.97
N LEU A 127 4.24 25.37 5.56
CA LEU A 127 5.19 24.69 6.43
C LEU A 127 5.82 25.73 7.37
N ARG A 128 5.62 25.55 8.69
CA ARG A 128 6.25 26.41 9.70
C ARG A 128 7.77 26.44 9.47
N PRO A 129 8.42 27.62 9.53
CA PRO A 129 9.87 27.70 9.49
C PRO A 129 10.41 26.89 10.67
N SER A 130 11.26 25.91 10.36
CA SER A 130 11.91 25.06 11.36
C SER A 130 13.13 25.73 11.97
#